data_AF-X1J790-F1
#
_entry.id   AF-X1J790-F1
#
_cell.length_a   1.000
_cell.length_b   1.000
_cell.length_c   1.000
_cell.angle_alpha   90.00
_cell.angle_beta   90.00
_cell.angle_gamma   90.00
#
_symmetry.space_group_name_H-M   'P 1'
#
loop_
_entity.id
_entity.type
_entity.pdbx_description
1 polymer ?
#
loop_
_entity_poly.entity_id
_entity_poly.type
_entity_poly.pdbx_seq_one_letter_code
_entity_poly.pdbx_strand_id
1 'polypeptide(L)' 'MFWPFSIYRLIYPKERYIWVQVRILHETDKAILVNNGMKTWLPKSPIYRIRLRNNIFEIYVKESTVG' A
#
# COMPACT_ATOMS: atom_id res chain seq x y z
N MET A 1 -33.48 1.52 19.19
CA MET A 1 -32.06 1.41 19.56
C MET A 1 -31.24 1.67 18.30
N PHE A 2 -31.03 2.95 17.98
CA PHE A 2 -30.38 3.38 16.73
C PHE A 2 -28.88 3.14 16.84
N TRP A 3 -28.35 2.20 16.06
CA TRP A 3 -26.91 2.01 15.90
C TRP A 3 -26.34 3.23 15.20
N PRO A 4 -25.41 3.99 15.81
CA PRO A 4 -24.68 5.01 15.09
C PRO A 4 -23.62 4.27 14.28
N PHE A 5 -23.97 3.82 13.08
CA PHE A 5 -22.95 3.61 12.06
C PHE A 5 -22.29 4.97 11.87
N SER A 6 -21.12 5.12 12.51
CA SER A 6 -20.42 6.39 12.67
C SER A 6 -20.17 7.02 11.30
N ILE A 7 -21.02 7.96 10.90
CA ILE A 7 -20.92 8.74 9.66
C ILE A 7 -19.52 9.35 9.54
N TYR A 8 -18.90 9.70 10.66
CA TYR A 8 -17.53 10.18 10.75
C TYR A 8 -16.50 9.21 10.11
N ARG A 9 -16.64 7.90 10.29
CA ARG A 9 -15.75 6.88 9.67
C ARG A 9 -15.94 6.75 8.16
N LEU A 10 -17.11 7.12 7.63
CA LEU A 10 -17.39 7.15 6.20
C LEU A 10 -16.87 8.43 5.54
N ILE A 11 -17.00 9.57 6.24
CA ILE A 11 -16.55 10.88 5.73
C ILE A 11 -15.03 11.04 5.88
N TYR A 12 -14.42 10.48 6.93
CA TYR A 12 -12.99 10.48 7.16
C TYR A 12 -12.47 9.04 7.18
N PRO A 13 -12.27 8.40 6.02
CA PRO A 13 -11.60 7.10 5.97
C PRO A 13 -10.19 7.30 6.54
N LYS A 14 -9.98 6.84 7.77
CA LYS A 14 -8.68 6.91 8.44
C LYS A 14 -7.64 6.29 7.51
N GLU A 15 -6.56 7.00 7.22
CA GLU A 15 -5.51 6.50 6.33
C GLU A 15 -5.01 5.14 6.86
N ARG A 16 -5.34 4.08 6.12
CA ARG A 16 -4.89 2.73 6.42
C ARG A 16 -3.68 2.45 5.58
N TYR A 17 -2.68 1.85 6.21
CA TYR A 17 -1.46 1.42 5.55
C TYR A 17 -1.35 -0.09 5.73
N ILE A 18 -1.02 -0.78 4.65
CA ILE A 18 -0.92 -2.23 4.61
C ILE A 18 0.50 -2.63 4.21
N TRP A 19 0.95 -3.76 4.77
CA TRP A 19 2.17 -4.41 4.34
C TRP A 19 1.86 -5.34 3.17
N VAL A 20 2.50 -5.10 2.04
CA VAL A 20 2.34 -5.93 0.84
C VAL A 20 3.67 -6.57 0.52
N GLN A 21 3.68 -7.90 0.38
CA GLN A 21 4.84 -8.63 -0.10
C GLN A 21 4.92 -8.50 -1.61
N VAL A 22 6.07 -8.08 -2.12
CA VAL A 22 6.25 -7.85 -3.56
C VAL A 22 7.65 -8.27 -4.00
N ARG A 23 7.79 -8.52 -5.30
CA ARG A 23 9.10 -8.60 -5.96
C ARG A 23 9.34 -7.31 -6.72
N ILE A 24 10.42 -6.61 -6.40
CA ILE A 24 10.84 -5.43 -7.14
C ILE A 24 11.47 -5.88 -8.45
N LEU A 25 10.95 -5.41 -9.57
CA LEU A 25 11.45 -5.75 -10.92
C LEU A 25 12.29 -4.62 -11.51
N HIS A 26 11.88 -3.37 -11.28
CA HIS A 26 12.56 -2.20 -11.80
C HIS A 26 12.28 -0.98 -10.92
N GLU A 27 13.24 -0.07 -10.83
CA GLU A 27 13.13 1.16 -10.07
C GLU A 27 13.40 2.36 -10.98
N THR A 28 12.54 3.37 -10.87
CA THR A 28 12.73 4.69 -11.49
C THR A 28 12.85 5.75 -10.39
N ASP A 29 13.13 6.99 -10.80
CA ASP A 29 13.15 8.13 -9.88
C ASP A 29 11.83 8.26 -9.07
N LYS A 30 10.68 8.07 -9.72
CA LYS A 30 9.36 8.35 -9.13
C LYS A 30 8.54 7.14 -8.71
N ALA A 31 8.85 5.95 -9.25
CA ALA A 31 8.04 4.75 -9.06
C ALA A 31 8.88 3.47 -9.09
N ILE A 32 8.33 2.41 -8.49
CA ILE A 32 8.91 1.07 -8.44
C ILE A 32 7.94 0.12 -9.14
N LEU A 33 8.43 -0.61 -10.15
CA LEU A 33 7.68 -1.69 -10.76
C LEU A 33 7.78 -2.91 -9.86
N VAL A 34 6.63 -3.39 -9.38
CA VAL A 34 6.54 -4.53 -8.50
C VAL A 34 5.71 -5.66 -9.11
N ASN A 35 5.95 -6.87 -8.65
CA ASN A 35 5.17 -8.06 -8.98
C ASN A 35 4.67 -8.74 -7.70
N ASN A 36 3.36 -8.83 -7.55
CA ASN A 36 2.67 -9.58 -6.50
C ASN A 36 1.53 -10.41 -7.12
N GLY A 37 1.87 -11.25 -8.12
CA GLY A 37 0.89 -11.95 -8.95
C GLY A 37 0.43 -11.13 -10.17
N MET A 38 0.48 -9.80 -10.07
CA MET A 38 0.30 -8.86 -11.18
C MET A 38 1.44 -7.83 -11.19
N LYS A 39 1.84 -7.38 -12.38
CA LYS A 39 2.83 -6.31 -12.55
C LYS A 39 2.16 -4.95 -12.37
N THR A 40 2.59 -4.19 -11.38
CA THR A 40 2.01 -2.88 -11.07
C THR A 40 3.10 -1.86 -10.78
N TRP A 41 2.94 -0.64 -11.28
CA TRP A 41 3.78 0.49 -10.92
C TRP A 41 3.29 1.09 -9.60
N LEU A 42 4.14 1.07 -8.57
CA LEU A 42 3.89 1.73 -7.30
C LEU A 42 4.67 3.06 -7.26
N PRO A 43 3.99 4.21 -7.19
CA PRO A 43 4.68 5.48 -6.97
C PRO A 43 5.40 5.47 -5.61
N LYS A 44 6.55 6.12 -5.51
CA LYS A 44 7.32 6.22 -4.24
C LYS A 44 6.63 7.10 -3.20
N SER A 45 5.83 8.07 -3.62
CA SER A 45 5.14 9.00 -2.72
C SER A 45 4.27 8.33 -1.63
N PRO A 46 3.41 7.33 -1.94
CA PRO A 46 2.63 6.63 -0.92
C PRO A 46 3.39 5.51 -0.19
N ILE A 47 4.66 5.25 -0.53
CA ILE A 47 5.48 4.27 0.17
C ILE A 47 6.04 4.90 1.43
N TYR A 48 5.62 4.39 2.58
CA TYR A 48 6.10 4.87 3.87
C TYR A 48 7.35 4.13 4.33
N ARG A 49 7.44 2.82 4.06
CA ARG A 49 8.58 1.99 4.48
C ARG A 49 8.76 0.78 3.57
N ILE A 50 10.01 0.36 3.39
CA ILE A 50 10.38 -0.88 2.68
C ILE A 50 11.22 -1.71 3.65
N ARG A 51 10.99 -3.02 3.69
CA ARG A 51 11.83 -3.98 4.43
C ARG A 51 12.07 -5.24 3.61
N LEU A 52 13.20 -5.89 3.83
CA LEU A 52 13.51 -7.20 3.27
C LEU A 52 13.34 -8.25 4.38
N ARG A 53 12.51 -9.25 4.15
CA ARG A 53 12.26 -10.35 5.09
C ARG A 53 12.31 -11.68 4.34
N ASN A 54 13.17 -12.61 4.78
CA ASN A 54 13.33 -13.93 4.15
C ASN A 54 13.53 -13.84 2.62
N ASN A 55 14.33 -12.89 2.15
CA ASN A 55 14.58 -12.62 0.73
C ASN A 55 13.36 -12.14 -0.09
N ILE A 56 12.30 -11.68 0.59
CA ILE A 56 11.09 -11.11 0.00
C ILE A 56 10.97 -9.65 0.45
N PHE A 57 10.71 -8.74 -0.49
CA PHE A 57 10.49 -7.34 -0.15
C PHE A 57 9.07 -7.15 0.37
N GLU A 58 8.93 -6.41 1.45
CA GLU A 58 7.64 -5.96 1.97
C GLU A 58 7.59 -4.45 1.94
N ILE A 59 6.55 -3.90 1.34
CA ILE A 59 6.34 -2.45 1.21
C ILE A 59 5.12 -2.06 2.04
N TYR A 60 5.28 -1.01 2.85
CA TYR A 60 4.21 -0.40 3.62
C TYR A 60 3.64 0.78 2.83
N VAL A 61 2.42 0.60 2.29
CA VAL A 61 1.76 1.57 1.40
C VAL A 61 0.37 1.91 1.89
N LYS A 62 -0.14 3.09 1.51
CA LYS A 62 -1.54 3.46 1.74
C LYS A 62 -2.48 2.47 1.03
N GLU A 63 -3.48 1.98 1.75
CA GLU A 63 -4.51 1.04 1.26
C GLU A 63 -5.23 1.61 0.03
N SER A 64 -5.46 2.93 -0.03
CA SER A 64 -6.06 3.60 -1.18
C SER A 64 -5.23 3.55 -2.47
N THR A 65 -3.97 3.12 -2.41
CA THR A 65 -3.10 2.95 -3.58
C THR A 65 -3.21 1.56 -4.18
N VAL A 66 -3.77 0.60 -3.43
CA VAL A 66 -3.97 -0.79 -3.85
C VAL A 66 -5.45 -0.96 -4.22
N GLY A 67 -5.86 -0.28 -5.28
CA GLY A 67 -7.20 -0.33 -5.88
C GLY A 67 -7.16 -0.96 -7.26
#